data_AF-A0A7H1D373-F1
#
_entry.id   AF-A0A7H1D373-F1
#
_cell.length_a   1.000
_cell.length_b   1.000
_cell.length_c   1.000
_cell.angle_alpha   90.00
_cell.angle_beta   90.00
_cell.angle_gamma   90.00
#
_symmetry.space_group_name_H-M   'P 1'
#
loop_
_entity.id
_entity.type
_entity.pdbx_description
1 polymer ?
#
loop_
_entity_poly.entity_id
_entity_poly.type
_entity_poly.pdbx_seq_one_letter_code
_entity_poly.pdbx_strand_id
1 'polypeptide(L)' 'MDDAKDNRVAGAVGFNVRTGNYHVFFSKTVIVGAGGAADIFIPRSVGEGAGRVWYAPWSSDSAYG' A
#
# COMPACT_ATOMS: atom_id res chain seq x y z
N MET A 1 19.62 7.65 -0.63
CA MET A 1 19.34 6.88 -1.86
C MET A 1 20.68 6.67 -2.55
N ASP A 2 20.82 5.71 -3.46
CA ASP A 2 22.11 5.51 -4.14
C ASP A 2 22.26 6.56 -5.23
N ASP A 3 22.86 7.70 -4.88
CA ASP A 3 23.04 8.85 -5.80
C ASP A 3 23.95 8.49 -6.99
N ALA A 4 24.60 7.32 -6.97
CA ALA A 4 25.41 6.82 -8.08
C ALA A 4 24.60 6.00 -9.10
N LYS A 5 23.35 5.63 -8.81
CA LYS A 5 22.53 4.75 -9.68
C LYS A 5 21.09 5.21 -9.80
N ASP A 6 20.80 5.89 -10.89
CA ASP A 6 19.45 6.29 -11.26
C ASP A 6 18.50 5.09 -11.42
N ASN A 7 17.22 5.31 -11.13
CA ASN A 7 16.13 4.34 -11.26
C ASN A 7 16.34 3.02 -10.47
N ARG A 8 17.03 3.08 -9.33
CA ARG A 8 17.29 1.93 -8.46
C ARG A 8 16.50 1.99 -7.16
N VAL A 9 15.68 0.97 -6.88
CA VAL A 9 15.03 0.83 -5.57
C VAL A 9 16.09 0.61 -4.47
N ALA A 10 15.93 1.32 -3.34
CA ALA A 10 16.83 1.23 -2.19
C ALA A 10 16.20 0.52 -0.97
N GLY A 11 14.87 0.34 -0.98
CA GLY A 11 14.14 -0.14 0.19
C GLY A 11 12.69 0.31 0.22
N ALA A 12 12.10 0.25 1.41
CA ALA A 12 10.76 0.73 1.71
C ALA A 12 10.70 1.37 3.11
N VAL A 13 9.64 2.13 3.36
CA VAL A 13 9.36 2.76 4.66
C VAL A 13 7.94 2.43 5.08
N GLY A 14 7.71 2.38 6.39
CA GLY A 14 6.38 2.15 6.95
C GLY A 14 6.33 2.49 8.43
N PHE A 15 5.15 2.40 9.03
CA PHE A 15 4.96 2.67 10.46
C PHE A 15 4.07 1.63 11.12
N ASN A 16 4.30 1.42 12.41
CA ASN A 16 3.48 0.51 13.20
C ASN A 16 2.18 1.21 13.62
N VAL A 17 1.02 0.67 13.23
CA VAL A 17 -0.29 1.24 13.55
C VAL A 17 -0.71 1.13 15.02
N ARG A 18 0.02 0.39 15.86
CA ARG A 18 -0.23 0.25 17.31
C ARG A 18 0.70 1.13 18.16
N THR A 19 1.97 1.26 17.76
CA THR A 19 2.97 2.00 18.55
C THR A 19 3.40 3.32 17.92
N GLY A 20 3.11 3.55 16.63
CA GLY A 20 3.57 4.73 15.89
C GLY A 20 5.05 4.69 15.49
N ASN A 21 5.77 3.59 15.79
CA ASN A 21 7.19 3.49 15.45
C ASN A 21 7.39 3.54 13.93
N TYR A 22 8.35 4.36 13.50
CA TYR A 22 8.77 4.46 12.11
C TYR A 22 9.81 3.40 11.78
N HIS A 23 9.61 2.70 10.67
CA HIS A 23 10.47 1.61 10.22
C HIS A 23 11.06 1.93 8.84
N VAL A 24 12.37 1.75 8.72
CA VAL A 24 13.12 1.89 7.46
C VAL A 24 13.69 0.52 7.09
N PHE A 25 13.33 0.02 5.92
CA PHE A 25 13.79 -1.26 5.40
C PHE A 25 14.76 -1.01 4.24
N PHE A 26 16.05 -1.25 4.48
CA PHE A 26 17.05 -1.23 3.40
C PHE A 26 17.04 -2.59 2.68
N SER A 27 17.00 -2.59 1.35
CA SER A 27 16.89 -3.82 0.57
C SER A 27 17.49 -3.70 -0.82
N LYS A 28 18.12 -4.77 -1.29
CA LYS A 28 18.61 -4.85 -2.68
C LYS A 28 17.47 -5.12 -3.66
N THR A 29 16.44 -5.85 -3.28
CA THR A 29 15.30 -6.13 -4.16
C THR A 29 14.03 -5.99 -3.33
N VAL A 30 12.99 -5.41 -3.94
CA VAL A 30 11.69 -5.21 -3.30
C VAL A 30 10.63 -5.81 -4.21
N ILE A 31 9.72 -6.60 -3.64
CA ILE A 31 8.51 -7.08 -4.31
C ILE A 31 7.33 -6.46 -3.58
N VAL A 32 6.46 -5.77 -4.32
CA VAL A 32 5.26 -5.15 -3.75
C VAL A 32 4.05 -6.00 -4.10
N GLY A 33 3.62 -6.83 -3.14
CA GLY A 33 2.47 -7.73 -3.27
C GLY A 33 1.24 -7.23 -2.51
N ALA A 34 0.94 -5.93 -2.57
CA ALA A 34 -0.09 -5.30 -1.73
C ALA A 34 -1.53 -5.39 -2.30
N GLY A 35 -1.73 -6.13 -3.39
CA GLY A 35 -3.03 -6.31 -4.04
C GLY A 35 -3.45 -5.09 -4.87
N GLY A 36 -4.68 -5.17 -5.40
CA GLY A 36 -5.32 -4.15 -6.23
C GLY A 36 -5.89 -2.97 -5.44
N ALA A 37 -6.92 -2.35 -6.01
CA ALA A 37 -7.66 -1.27 -5.39
C ALA A 37 -9.16 -1.56 -5.36
N ALA A 38 -9.75 -1.43 -4.17
CA ALA A 38 -11.18 -1.40 -3.94
C ALA A 38 -11.59 0.02 -3.51
N ASP A 39 -12.90 0.30 -3.48
CA ASP A 39 -13.47 1.56 -2.99
C ASP A 39 -12.99 2.85 -3.69
N ILE A 40 -12.37 2.77 -4.88
CA ILE A 40 -12.06 3.96 -5.71
C ILE A 40 -13.36 4.62 -6.22
N PHE A 41 -14.37 3.81 -6.53
CA PHE A 41 -15.68 4.28 -7.00
C PHE A 41 -16.73 4.12 -5.91
N ILE A 42 -17.72 5.02 -5.91
CA ILE A 42 -18.83 4.98 -4.96
C ILE A 42 -19.63 3.68 -5.16
N PRO A 43 -19.76 2.82 -4.13
CA PRO A 43 -20.50 1.57 -4.25
C PRO A 43 -22.01 1.81 -4.23
N ARG A 44 -22.77 0.81 -4.69
CA ARG A 44 -24.25 0.84 -4.73
C ARG A 44 -24.91 1.04 -3.35
N SER A 45 -24.23 0.67 -2.28
CA SER A 45 -24.71 0.80 -0.90
C SER A 45 -23.73 1.71 -0.16
N VAL A 46 -24.20 2.86 0.35
CA VAL A 46 -23.34 3.94 0.87
C VAL A 46 -23.35 4.11 2.40
N GLY A 47 -24.14 3.30 3.11
CA GLY A 47 -24.13 3.24 4.59
C GLY A 47 -23.22 2.12 5.11
N GLU A 48 -23.69 1.35 6.10
CA GLU A 48 -22.97 0.16 6.60
C GLU A 48 -22.61 -0.86 5.50
N GLY A 49 -23.34 -0.82 4.38
CA GLY A 49 -23.08 -1.65 3.21
C GLY A 49 -21.87 -1.24 2.36
N ALA A 50 -21.23 -0.09 2.62
CA ALA A 50 -20.10 0.40 1.82
C ALA A 50 -18.92 -0.59 1.82
N GLY A 51 -18.64 -1.23 2.96
CA GLY A 51 -17.58 -2.24 3.06
C GLY A 51 -17.90 -3.59 2.38
N ARG A 52 -19.04 -3.72 1.69
CA ARG A 52 -19.47 -4.96 1.00
C ARG A 52 -19.16 -4.90 -0.50
N VAL A 53 -17.96 -4.47 -0.84
CA VAL A 53 -17.46 -4.57 -2.21
C VAL A 53 -17.20 -6.02 -2.60
N TRP A 54 -17.24 -6.28 -3.91
CA TRP A 54 -16.98 -7.63 -4.44
C TRP A 54 -15.51 -8.04 -4.28
N TYR A 55 -14.60 -7.07 -4.41
CA TYR A 55 -13.18 -7.27 -4.19
C TYR A 55 -12.81 -7.15 -2.71
N ALA A 56 -11.54 -7.29 -2.36
CA ALA A 56 -11.09 -7.13 -0.98
C ALA A 56 -11.20 -5.66 -0.51
N PRO A 57 -12.02 -5.34 0.52
CA PRO A 57 -12.20 -3.95 0.98
C PRO A 57 -10.96 -3.34 1.65
N TRP A 58 -9.99 -4.16 2.05
CA TRP A 58 -8.71 -3.70 2.61
C TRP A 58 -7.62 -3.47 1.55
N SER A 59 -7.90 -3.74 0.27
CA SER A 59 -6.97 -3.48 -0.82
C SER A 59 -7.10 -2.03 -1.28
N SER A 60 -6.10 -1.21 -0.95
CA SER A 60 -6.13 0.25 -1.11
C SER A 60 -5.10 0.77 -2.10
N ASP A 61 -4.82 0.03 -3.17
CA ASP A 61 -3.88 0.45 -4.23
C ASP A 61 -2.42 0.60 -3.80
N SER A 62 -2.00 0.07 -2.65
CA SER A 62 -0.65 0.32 -2.09
C SER A 62 0.52 -0.20 -2.93
N ALA A 63 0.25 -0.95 -4.00
CA ALA A 63 1.26 -1.41 -4.96
C ALA A 63 1.45 -0.46 -6.14
N TYR A 64 0.53 0.47 -6.34
CA TYR A 64 0.47 1.35 -7.50
C TYR A 64 0.67 2.80 -7.04
N GLY A 65 1.21 3.63 -7.94
CA GLY A 65 1.56 5.03 -7.67
C GLY A 65 1.64 5.84 -8.95
#